data_AF-A0A1E1K2Z0-F1
#
_entry.id   AF-A0A1E1K2Z0-F1
#
_cell.length_a   1.000
_cell.length_b   1.000
_cell.length_c   1.000
_cell.angle_alpha   90.00
_cell.angle_beta   90.00
_cell.angle_gamma   90.00
#
_symmetry.space_group_name_H-M   'P 1'
#
loop_
_entity.id
_entity.type
_entity.pdbx_description
1 polymer ?
#
loop_
_entity_poly.entity_id
_entity_poly.type
_entity_poly.pdbx_seq_one_letter_code
_entity_poly.pdbx_strand_id
1 'polypeptide(L)'
;MVGQGHIQYSSCMQSCMRATQSADNTSNTHHDAHMHGWFRCKAAPQKAIVTEIGDRGCNAHDFDCDECDRRFNSQQALQQHLNSSAHILEDLISYHGVPRAEVAPVFATACRLRFTRPTADSLTKQVKTNLEEAVLSAIIAAALRLLPTDDTVEGIALRTEQSRVKAAKAKFAEDSFCMDLTRLGYKFRRESQQEGEAVTPDIRFDEPISVLGELCWWLEFKNYFGFRKNPFVAAKDKRQFKKYATQIGPGAVVYKLGFETSHVDIKGVVTFREKEVLQGLRSHHL
;
A
#
# COMPACT_ATOMS: atom_id res chain seq x y z
N MET A 1 -36.15 -57.57 10.80
CA MET A 1 -35.71 -58.64 9.89
C MET A 1 -35.18 -57.99 8.62
N VAL A 2 -34.11 -58.57 8.06
CA VAL A 2 -33.29 -58.13 6.91
C VAL A 2 -32.38 -56.93 7.22
N GLY A 3 -31.05 -56.98 7.15
CA GLY A 3 -30.09 -58.03 6.79
C GLY A 3 -28.70 -57.37 6.72
N GLN A 4 -27.72 -57.93 7.44
CA GLN A 4 -26.34 -57.45 7.50
C GLN A 4 -25.60 -57.66 6.17
N GLY A 5 -24.84 -56.65 5.73
CA GLY A 5 -23.89 -56.74 4.62
C GLY A 5 -22.50 -56.34 5.10
N HIS A 6 -21.64 -57.33 5.29
CA HIS A 6 -20.22 -57.21 5.62
C HIS A 6 -19.45 -56.96 4.30
N ILE A 7 -18.66 -55.89 4.20
CA ILE A 7 -17.70 -55.70 3.09
C ILE A 7 -16.30 -55.68 3.70
N GLN A 8 -15.48 -56.65 3.28
CA GLN A 8 -14.11 -56.84 3.71
C GLN A 8 -13.22 -55.66 3.27
N TYR A 9 -12.40 -55.17 4.19
CA TYR A 9 -11.30 -54.24 3.92
C TYR A 9 -10.08 -55.00 3.39
N SER A 10 -9.53 -54.57 2.25
CA SER A 10 -8.26 -55.06 1.72
C SER A 10 -7.06 -54.30 2.33
N SER A 11 -6.04 -55.07 2.68
CA SER A 11 -4.77 -54.87 3.40
C SER A 11 -3.86 -53.65 3.11
N CYS A 12 -4.35 -52.44 2.85
CA CYS A 12 -3.49 -51.27 2.59
C CYS A 12 -3.73 -50.06 3.52
N MET A 13 -4.54 -50.20 4.58
CA MET A 13 -4.87 -49.11 5.52
C MET A 13 -4.48 -49.35 6.98
N GLN A 14 -3.55 -50.27 7.27
CA GLN A 14 -3.07 -50.52 8.64
C GLN A 14 -1.58 -50.20 8.89
N SER A 15 -0.85 -49.62 7.91
CA SER A 15 0.61 -49.43 8.05
C SER A 15 1.13 -47.98 8.15
N CYS A 16 0.26 -46.95 8.17
CA CYS A 16 0.72 -45.54 8.27
C CYS A 16 0.38 -44.83 9.60
N MET A 17 -0.07 -45.57 10.63
CA MET A 17 -0.29 -45.04 11.99
C MET A 17 0.67 -45.61 13.04
N ARG A 18 1.93 -45.87 12.68
CA ARG A 18 3.02 -46.17 13.64
C ARG A 18 4.38 -45.72 13.10
N ALA A 19 4.70 -44.43 13.18
CA ALA A 19 6.07 -43.94 13.09
C ALA A 19 6.23 -42.48 13.56
N THR A 20 5.72 -42.14 14.76
CA THR A 20 6.11 -40.90 15.44
C THR A 20 6.15 -41.14 16.95
N GLN A 21 7.19 -41.83 17.42
CA GLN A 21 7.67 -41.79 18.79
C GLN A 21 9.07 -42.43 18.83
N SER A 22 9.99 -41.79 19.57
CA SER A 22 11.39 -42.16 19.84
C SER A 22 12.45 -41.67 18.85
N ALA A 23 13.01 -40.48 19.12
CA ALA A 23 14.37 -40.38 19.68
C ALA A 23 14.75 -38.91 19.90
N ASP A 24 14.92 -38.54 21.17
CA ASP A 24 15.63 -37.35 21.61
C ASP A 24 17.15 -37.48 21.37
N ASN A 25 17.77 -36.30 21.22
CA ASN A 25 18.98 -35.87 21.92
C ASN A 25 20.26 -35.61 21.08
N THR A 26 20.86 -34.47 21.42
CA THR A 26 22.24 -33.98 21.17
C THR A 26 22.54 -33.13 19.93
N SER A 27 23.56 -32.30 20.13
CA SER A 27 23.74 -30.91 19.71
C SER A 27 24.60 -30.70 18.46
N ASN A 28 24.54 -29.44 17.99
CA ASN A 28 25.57 -28.65 17.32
C ASN A 28 25.61 -28.57 15.78
N THR A 29 25.25 -27.35 15.33
CA THR A 29 25.94 -26.48 14.35
C THR A 29 25.92 -26.78 12.85
N HIS A 30 25.65 -25.68 12.14
CA HIS A 30 25.98 -25.31 10.74
C HIS A 30 24.88 -25.41 9.65
N HIS A 31 24.48 -24.20 9.23
CA HIS A 31 24.44 -23.67 7.87
C HIS A 31 23.50 -24.27 6.81
N ASP A 32 22.70 -23.35 6.26
CA ASP A 32 22.28 -23.20 4.86
C ASP A 32 21.33 -24.18 4.16
N ALA A 33 20.47 -23.51 3.39
CA ALA A 33 19.87 -23.89 2.12
C ALA A 33 18.61 -24.80 2.10
N HIS A 34 17.55 -24.16 1.60
CA HIS A 34 16.64 -24.65 0.56
C HIS A 34 16.21 -26.12 0.57
N MET A 35 14.91 -26.36 0.77
CA MET A 35 14.18 -27.36 -0.02
C MET A 35 12.72 -26.94 -0.22
N HIS A 36 12.35 -26.81 -1.50
CA HIS A 36 11.01 -26.61 -2.01
C HIS A 36 10.16 -27.86 -1.80
N GLY A 37 8.94 -27.66 -1.32
CA GLY A 37 7.89 -28.67 -1.30
C GLY A 37 6.94 -28.52 -2.50
N TRP A 38 6.63 -29.67 -3.09
CA TRP A 38 5.38 -30.03 -3.77
C TRP A 38 5.20 -29.62 -5.24
N PHE A 39 5.09 -30.62 -6.13
CA PHE A 39 3.87 -31.08 -6.86
C PHE A 39 4.28 -32.14 -7.91
N ARG A 40 3.89 -33.41 -7.74
CA ARG A 40 2.72 -34.11 -8.35
C ARG A 40 2.96 -34.64 -9.78
N CYS A 41 3.05 -35.96 -9.91
CA CYS A 41 3.01 -36.66 -11.20
C CYS A 41 1.72 -37.48 -11.31
N LYS A 42 0.95 -37.29 -12.39
CA LYS A 42 -0.10 -38.20 -12.84
C LYS A 42 0.30 -38.75 -14.21
N ALA A 43 0.52 -40.06 -14.29
CA ALA A 43 0.73 -40.79 -15.54
C ALA A 43 -0.58 -41.45 -16.00
N ALA A 44 -0.79 -41.50 -17.32
CA ALA A 44 -1.69 -42.42 -18.00
C ALA A 44 -0.94 -43.05 -19.21
N PRO A 45 -1.23 -44.29 -19.63
CA PRO A 45 -0.30 -45.11 -20.42
C PRO A 45 -0.58 -45.18 -21.94
N GLN A 46 0.41 -45.77 -22.62
CA GLN A 46 0.77 -45.82 -24.04
C GLN A 46 -0.10 -46.68 -24.98
N LYS A 47 -0.04 -46.39 -26.30
CA LYS A 47 0.28 -47.34 -27.39
C LYS A 47 0.68 -46.60 -28.70
N ALA A 48 1.74 -47.09 -29.34
CA ALA A 48 2.47 -46.50 -30.47
C ALA A 48 1.98 -46.98 -31.85
N ILE A 49 2.35 -46.28 -32.94
CA ILE A 49 3.17 -46.77 -34.09
C ILE A 49 3.49 -45.62 -35.09
N VAL A 50 4.81 -45.47 -35.27
CA VAL A 50 5.76 -44.80 -36.21
C VAL A 50 5.34 -44.44 -37.66
N THR A 51 5.76 -43.24 -38.13
CA THR A 51 6.64 -42.93 -39.31
C THR A 51 6.77 -41.40 -39.44
N GLU A 52 7.86 -40.75 -39.02
CA GLU A 52 9.16 -40.49 -39.68
C GLU A 52 9.33 -39.04 -40.20
N ILE A 53 10.04 -38.26 -39.36
CA ILE A 53 11.12 -37.30 -39.63
C ILE A 53 10.84 -36.07 -40.51
N GLY A 54 10.65 -34.94 -39.83
CA GLY A 54 11.19 -33.65 -40.21
C GLY A 54 11.78 -32.98 -38.96
N ASP A 55 13.08 -33.23 -38.72
CA ASP A 55 13.85 -32.64 -37.61
C ASP A 55 13.77 -31.11 -37.63
N ARG A 56 13.26 -30.53 -36.53
CA ARG A 56 13.64 -29.19 -36.07
C ARG A 56 13.44 -29.08 -34.55
N GLY A 57 14.44 -29.61 -33.85
CA GLY A 57 14.91 -29.17 -32.54
C GLY A 57 13.86 -28.89 -31.47
N CYS A 58 13.51 -29.92 -30.70
CA CYS A 58 13.06 -29.73 -29.32
C CYS A 58 14.25 -29.24 -28.47
N ASN A 59 14.56 -27.95 -28.55
CA ASN A 59 15.34 -27.29 -27.51
C ASN A 59 14.43 -27.16 -26.29
N ALA A 60 14.41 -28.24 -25.50
CA ALA A 60 14.02 -28.17 -24.10
C ALA A 60 14.88 -27.09 -23.43
N HIS A 61 14.30 -26.42 -22.43
CA HIS A 61 14.83 -25.27 -21.70
C HIS A 61 14.53 -23.90 -22.33
N ASP A 62 13.26 -23.68 -22.71
CA ASP A 62 12.73 -22.33 -22.64
C ASP A 62 12.57 -21.97 -21.15
N PHE A 63 13.29 -20.96 -20.69
CA PHE A 63 13.16 -20.42 -19.33
C PHE A 63 12.13 -19.31 -19.38
N ASP A 64 10.95 -19.54 -18.82
CA ASP A 64 9.85 -18.59 -18.76
C ASP A 64 9.86 -17.81 -17.45
N CYS A 65 9.34 -16.58 -17.51
CA CYS A 65 9.00 -15.85 -16.31
C CYS A 65 7.58 -16.21 -15.88
N ASP A 66 7.39 -16.59 -14.62
CA ASP A 66 6.06 -16.92 -14.09
C ASP A 66 5.15 -15.67 -13.99
N GLU A 67 5.75 -14.48 -13.95
CA GLU A 67 5.05 -13.19 -13.78
C GLU A 67 4.72 -12.52 -15.11
N CYS A 68 5.44 -12.82 -16.19
CA CYS A 68 5.08 -12.37 -17.53
C CYS A 68 5.39 -13.46 -18.56
N ASP A 69 4.54 -13.65 -19.58
CA ASP A 69 4.67 -14.70 -20.60
C ASP A 69 5.91 -14.58 -21.53
N ARG A 70 6.96 -13.87 -21.09
CA ARG A 70 8.26 -13.76 -21.77
C ARG A 70 9.08 -15.02 -21.58
N ARG A 71 9.72 -15.44 -22.66
CA ARG A 71 10.55 -16.64 -22.73
C ARG A 71 11.99 -16.24 -23.01
N PHE A 72 12.91 -16.86 -22.29
CA PHE A 72 14.33 -16.59 -22.34
C PHE A 72 15.08 -17.85 -22.80
N ASN A 73 16.15 -17.62 -23.55
CA ASN A 73 16.99 -18.69 -24.11
C ASN A 73 18.05 -19.23 -23.13
N SER A 74 18.08 -18.74 -21.88
CA SER A 74 18.99 -19.21 -20.83
C SER A 74 18.50 -18.84 -19.42
N GLN A 75 18.87 -19.63 -18.41
CA GLN A 75 18.63 -19.33 -17.00
C GLN A 75 19.26 -18.00 -16.57
N GLN A 76 20.42 -17.66 -17.15
CA GLN A 76 21.11 -16.41 -16.82
C GLN A 76 20.34 -15.18 -17.35
N ALA A 77 19.74 -15.27 -18.53
CA ALA A 77 18.87 -14.22 -19.07
C ALA A 77 17.57 -14.08 -18.27
N LEU A 78 16.96 -15.20 -17.85
CA LEU A 78 15.83 -15.18 -16.92
C LEU A 78 16.23 -14.55 -15.58
N GLN A 79 17.36 -14.93 -15.00
CA GLN A 79 17.82 -14.36 -13.73
C GLN A 79 18.16 -12.87 -13.87
N GLN A 80 18.73 -12.43 -14.99
CA GLN A 80 18.93 -11.01 -15.27
C GLN A 80 17.59 -10.28 -15.40
N HIS A 81 16.59 -10.89 -16.02
CA HIS A 81 15.24 -10.35 -16.09
C HIS A 81 14.58 -10.23 -14.70
N LEU A 82 14.63 -11.28 -13.86
CA LEU A 82 14.15 -11.28 -12.48
C LEU A 82 14.90 -10.28 -11.57
N ASN A 83 16.20 -10.09 -11.83
CA ASN A 83 17.03 -9.12 -11.10
C ASN A 83 16.93 -7.70 -11.67
N SER A 84 16.26 -7.53 -12.81
CA SER A 84 16.04 -6.22 -13.43
C SER A 84 14.74 -5.59 -12.93
N SER A 85 14.56 -4.31 -13.26
CA SER A 85 13.32 -3.58 -12.99
C SER A 85 12.13 -3.99 -13.87
N ALA A 86 12.19 -5.14 -14.56
CA ALA A 86 11.18 -5.56 -15.52
C ALA A 86 9.80 -5.75 -14.90
N HIS A 87 9.72 -6.27 -13.67
CA HIS A 87 8.47 -6.38 -12.90
C HIS A 87 8.26 -5.21 -11.94
N ILE A 88 9.27 -4.36 -11.73
CA ILE A 88 9.10 -3.15 -10.91
C ILE A 88 8.01 -2.25 -11.50
N LEU A 89 7.79 -2.29 -12.82
CA LEU A 89 6.76 -1.48 -13.48
C LEU A 89 5.33 -2.03 -13.29
N GLU A 90 5.15 -3.34 -13.08
CA GLU A 90 3.85 -3.95 -12.75
C GLU A 90 3.59 -3.95 -11.24
N ASP A 91 4.64 -4.00 -10.42
CA ASP A 91 4.62 -3.81 -8.96
C ASP A 91 4.57 -2.32 -8.53
N LEU A 92 4.56 -1.38 -9.48
CA LEU A 92 4.04 -0.03 -9.29
C LEU A 92 2.53 -0.10 -9.14
N ILE A 93 2.05 -0.77 -8.08
CA ILE A 93 0.65 -0.77 -7.67
C ILE A 93 0.22 0.68 -7.69
N SER A 94 -0.55 1.03 -8.71
CA SER A 94 -1.10 2.35 -8.89
C SER A 94 -2.04 2.56 -7.71
N TYR A 95 -1.52 3.17 -6.66
CA TYR A 95 -2.27 3.42 -5.45
C TYR A 95 -3.37 4.43 -5.80
N HIS A 96 -4.56 3.93 -6.06
CA HIS A 96 -5.72 4.74 -6.43
C HIS A 96 -6.53 5.22 -5.21
N GLY A 97 -6.06 4.92 -4.00
CA GLY A 97 -6.75 5.19 -2.75
C GLY A 97 -7.52 3.97 -2.22
N VAL A 98 -7.96 4.09 -0.97
CA VAL A 98 -8.72 3.06 -0.26
C VAL A 98 -10.22 3.24 -0.54
N PRO A 99 -10.93 2.19 -0.99
CA PRO A 99 -12.37 2.26 -1.21
C PRO A 99 -13.14 2.68 0.05
N ARG A 100 -14.19 3.49 -0.15
CA ARG A 100 -15.09 3.90 0.93
C ARG A 100 -15.68 2.72 1.72
N ALA A 101 -15.93 1.59 1.05
CA ALA A 101 -16.46 0.38 1.67
C ALA A 101 -15.54 -0.17 2.77
N GLU A 102 -14.23 0.10 2.69
CA GLU A 102 -13.25 -0.29 3.70
C GLU A 102 -13.08 0.79 4.77
N VAL A 103 -13.08 2.08 4.39
CA VAL A 103 -12.90 3.19 5.34
C VAL A 103 -14.14 3.40 6.23
N ALA A 104 -15.34 3.32 5.68
CA ALA A 104 -16.56 3.73 6.36
C ALA A 104 -16.92 2.86 7.58
N PRO A 105 -16.82 1.50 7.55
CA PRO A 105 -17.07 0.66 8.72
C PRO A 105 -16.06 0.89 9.84
N VAL A 106 -14.80 1.12 9.49
CA VAL A 106 -13.72 1.41 10.43
C VAL A 106 -13.97 2.73 11.14
N PHE A 107 -14.28 3.79 10.39
CA PHE A 107 -14.61 5.10 10.98
C PHE A 107 -15.90 5.04 11.83
N ALA A 108 -16.93 4.32 11.39
CA ALA A 108 -18.16 4.14 12.17
C ALA A 108 -17.88 3.42 13.51
N THR A 109 -17.06 2.38 13.49
CA THR A 109 -16.63 1.64 14.68
C THR A 109 -15.81 2.54 15.61
N ALA A 110 -14.86 3.31 15.08
CA ALA A 110 -14.08 4.27 15.87
C ALA A 110 -14.97 5.33 16.51
N CYS A 111 -15.97 5.85 15.79
CA CYS A 111 -16.96 6.77 16.33
C CYS A 111 -17.78 6.15 17.48
N ARG A 112 -18.23 4.89 17.35
CA ARG A 112 -18.97 4.17 18.40
C ARG A 112 -18.13 3.99 19.66
N LEU A 113 -16.85 3.70 19.50
CA LEU A 113 -15.92 3.43 20.60
C LEU A 113 -15.23 4.68 21.15
N ARG A 114 -15.43 5.87 20.58
CA ARG A 114 -14.63 7.07 20.89
C ARG A 114 -14.53 7.43 22.37
N PHE A 115 -15.55 7.12 23.17
CA PHE A 115 -15.56 7.36 24.62
C PHE A 115 -14.60 6.43 25.41
N THR A 116 -14.27 5.27 24.87
CA THR A 116 -13.29 4.33 25.47
C THR A 116 -11.88 4.53 24.93
N ARG A 117 -11.65 5.56 24.08
CA ARG A 117 -10.35 5.85 23.44
C ARG A 117 -9.70 4.61 22.81
N PRO A 118 -10.28 4.06 21.72
CA PRO A 118 -9.82 2.82 21.13
C PRO A 118 -8.39 2.97 20.57
N THR A 119 -7.61 1.89 20.61
CA THR A 119 -6.34 1.73 19.88
C THR A 119 -6.58 1.02 18.55
N ALA A 120 -5.59 1.04 17.64
CA ALA A 120 -5.64 0.31 16.38
C ALA A 120 -5.93 -1.19 16.61
N ASP A 121 -5.22 -1.83 17.56
CA ASP A 121 -5.43 -3.23 17.95
C ASP A 121 -6.84 -3.53 18.47
N SER A 122 -7.41 -2.61 19.26
CA SER A 122 -8.78 -2.79 19.75
C SER A 122 -9.80 -2.66 18.62
N LEU A 123 -9.49 -1.87 17.59
CA LEU A 123 -10.35 -1.63 16.45
C LEU A 123 -10.31 -2.84 15.50
N THR A 124 -9.14 -3.39 15.19
CA THR A 124 -9.00 -4.59 14.32
C THR A 124 -9.71 -5.81 14.91
N LYS A 125 -9.83 -5.91 16.24
CA LYS A 125 -10.62 -6.95 16.91
C LYS A 125 -12.14 -6.79 16.73
N GLN A 126 -12.62 -5.57 16.45
CA GLN A 126 -14.05 -5.28 16.31
C GLN A 126 -14.53 -5.09 14.87
N VAL A 127 -13.63 -4.76 13.95
CA VAL A 127 -13.93 -4.60 12.52
C VAL A 127 -12.90 -5.36 11.70
N LYS A 128 -13.39 -6.20 10.78
CA LYS A 128 -12.53 -6.85 9.79
C LYS A 128 -12.00 -5.78 8.84
N THR A 129 -10.69 -5.57 8.86
CA THR A 129 -10.02 -4.55 8.07
C THR A 129 -8.59 -4.99 7.75
N ASN A 130 -8.11 -4.61 6.57
CA ASN A 130 -6.72 -4.79 6.15
C ASN A 130 -5.97 -3.44 6.09
N LEU A 131 -6.57 -2.38 6.64
CA LEU A 131 -5.91 -1.07 6.68
C LEU A 131 -4.71 -1.08 7.61
N GLU A 132 -3.63 -0.43 7.15
CA GLU A 132 -2.41 -0.26 7.92
C GLU A 132 -2.66 0.43 9.27
N GLU A 133 -1.88 0.08 10.29
CA GLU A 133 -2.01 0.61 11.66
C GLU A 133 -1.97 2.14 11.71
N ALA A 134 -1.12 2.77 10.89
CA ALA A 134 -1.04 4.23 10.78
C ALA A 134 -2.33 4.85 10.25
N VAL A 135 -2.98 4.21 9.27
CA VAL A 135 -4.28 4.64 8.73
C VAL A 135 -5.38 4.47 9.79
N LEU A 136 -5.40 3.34 10.50
CA LEU A 136 -6.33 3.11 11.61
C LEU A 136 -6.18 4.18 12.69
N SER A 137 -4.94 4.49 13.08
CA SER A 137 -4.63 5.54 14.07
C SER A 137 -5.09 6.91 13.61
N ALA A 138 -4.93 7.25 12.32
CA ALA A 138 -5.43 8.51 11.76
C ALA A 138 -6.98 8.58 11.77
N ILE A 139 -7.66 7.48 11.47
CA ILE A 139 -9.13 7.38 11.52
C ILE A 139 -9.63 7.50 12.97
N ILE A 140 -8.97 6.86 13.93
CA ILE A 140 -9.27 6.98 15.37
C ILE A 140 -9.10 8.44 15.81
N ALA A 141 -7.96 9.07 15.49
CA ALA A 141 -7.70 10.47 15.82
C ALA A 141 -8.76 11.42 15.21
N ALA A 142 -9.34 11.05 14.07
CA ALA A 142 -10.47 11.78 13.49
C ALA A 142 -11.78 11.57 14.25
N ALA A 143 -12.08 10.36 14.70
CA ALA A 143 -13.26 10.06 15.52
C ALA A 143 -13.21 10.72 16.91
N LEU A 144 -12.02 10.78 17.53
CA LEU A 144 -11.82 11.42 18.83
C LEU A 144 -12.10 12.93 18.82
N ARG A 145 -12.01 13.59 17.65
CA ARG A 145 -12.40 15.01 17.49
C ARG A 145 -13.90 15.24 17.62
N LEU A 146 -14.72 14.19 17.65
CA LEU A 146 -16.17 14.26 17.88
C LEU A 146 -16.54 14.12 19.37
N LEU A 147 -15.55 14.04 20.26
CA LEU A 147 -15.79 14.16 21.70
C LEU A 147 -16.15 15.62 22.04
N PRO A 148 -16.99 15.86 23.06
CA PRO A 148 -17.25 17.21 23.58
C PRO A 148 -15.95 17.91 23.97
N THR A 149 -15.92 19.23 23.81
CA THR A 149 -14.79 20.05 24.28
C THR A 149 -14.79 20.12 25.80
N ASP A 150 -13.64 19.82 26.39
CA ASP A 150 -13.37 20.02 27.81
C ASP A 150 -12.88 21.47 28.04
N ASP A 151 -13.78 22.35 28.46
CA ASP A 151 -13.48 23.78 28.60
C ASP A 151 -12.92 24.16 29.98
N THR A 152 -12.50 23.16 30.77
CA THR A 152 -11.66 23.38 31.94
C THR A 152 -10.29 23.96 31.55
N VAL A 153 -9.60 24.57 32.51
CA VAL A 153 -8.26 25.13 32.29
C VAL A 153 -7.29 24.03 31.83
N GLU A 154 -7.38 22.85 32.46
CA GLU A 154 -6.60 21.66 32.13
C GLU A 154 -6.95 21.15 30.73
N GLY A 155 -8.23 21.09 30.37
CA GLY A 155 -8.70 20.68 29.04
C GLY A 155 -8.22 21.61 27.93
N ILE A 156 -8.25 22.92 28.17
CA ILE A 156 -7.73 23.94 27.24
C ILE A 156 -6.20 23.81 27.09
N ALA A 157 -5.47 23.66 28.20
CA ALA A 157 -4.01 23.48 28.19
C ALA A 157 -3.62 22.21 27.41
N LEU A 158 -4.31 21.09 27.67
CA LEU A 158 -4.07 19.82 26.97
C LEU A 158 -4.34 19.94 25.47
N ARG A 159 -5.46 20.55 25.05
CA ARG A 159 -5.76 20.77 23.63
C ARG A 159 -4.74 21.67 22.95
N THR A 160 -4.27 22.70 23.64
CA THR A 160 -3.25 23.62 23.13
C THR A 160 -1.94 22.87 22.88
N GLU A 161 -1.50 22.07 23.85
CA GLU A 161 -0.29 21.27 23.74
C GLU A 161 -0.42 20.20 22.64
N GLN A 162 -1.54 19.49 22.57
CA GLN A 162 -1.81 18.53 21.49
C GLN A 162 -1.78 19.19 20.11
N SER A 163 -2.35 20.40 19.99
CA SER A 163 -2.33 21.17 18.75
C SER A 163 -0.91 21.58 18.38
N ARG A 164 -0.10 22.00 19.36
CA ARG A 164 1.33 22.34 19.18
C ARG A 164 2.14 21.13 18.70
N VAL A 165 2.00 19.97 19.37
CA VAL A 165 2.70 18.73 18.98
C VAL A 165 2.27 18.28 17.59
N LYS A 166 0.97 18.37 17.27
CA LYS A 166 0.47 18.03 15.93
C LYS A 166 1.03 18.97 14.86
N ALA A 167 1.08 20.28 15.13
CA ALA A 167 1.66 21.26 14.22
C ALA A 167 3.15 21.00 13.99
N ALA A 168 3.93 20.71 15.05
CA ALA A 168 5.34 20.35 14.93
C ALA A 168 5.56 19.09 14.08
N LYS A 169 4.75 18.04 14.29
CA LYS A 169 4.78 16.81 13.48
C LYS A 169 4.41 17.06 12.02
N ALA A 170 3.41 17.90 11.76
CA ALA A 170 3.00 18.28 10.41
C ALA A 170 4.13 19.03 9.70
N LYS A 171 4.71 20.04 10.34
CA LYS A 171 5.85 20.82 9.82
C LYS A 171 7.05 19.92 9.51
N PHE A 172 7.43 19.04 10.44
CA PHE A 172 8.54 18.11 10.21
C PHE A 172 8.31 17.19 9.00
N ALA A 173 7.09 16.67 8.84
CA ALA A 173 6.76 15.82 7.70
C ALA A 173 6.79 16.57 6.36
N GLU A 174 6.29 17.81 6.33
CA GLU A 174 6.35 18.69 5.16
C GLU A 174 7.81 19.09 4.81
N ASP A 175 8.61 19.45 5.82
CA ASP A 175 10.04 19.75 5.65
C ASP A 175 10.77 18.54 5.05
N SER A 176 10.51 17.32 5.55
CA SER A 176 11.06 16.09 5.00
C SER A 176 10.67 15.87 3.54
N PHE A 177 9.40 16.07 3.20
CA PHE A 177 8.92 15.93 1.82
C PHE A 177 9.58 16.94 0.87
N CYS A 178 9.72 18.20 1.30
CA CYS A 178 10.44 19.23 0.55
C CYS A 178 11.93 18.89 0.36
N MET A 179 12.59 18.37 1.40
CA MET A 179 13.97 17.91 1.32
C MET A 179 14.13 16.78 0.30
N ASP A 180 13.20 15.83 0.26
CA ASP A 180 13.21 14.75 -0.74
C ASP A 180 13.07 15.30 -2.17
N LEU A 181 12.14 16.23 -2.42
CA LEU A 181 12.02 16.88 -3.74
C LEU A 181 13.30 17.63 -4.13
N THR A 182 13.91 18.34 -3.18
CA THR A 182 15.18 19.06 -3.41
C THR A 182 16.30 18.08 -3.76
N ARG A 183 16.38 16.94 -3.06
CA ARG A 183 17.38 15.89 -3.33
C ARG A 183 17.20 15.24 -4.70
N LEU A 184 15.97 15.23 -5.20
CA LEU A 184 15.64 14.78 -6.56
C LEU A 184 15.89 15.86 -7.63
N GLY A 185 16.34 17.06 -7.25
CA GLY A 185 16.71 18.12 -8.19
C GLY A 185 15.58 19.06 -8.60
N TYR A 186 14.37 18.92 -8.02
CA TYR A 186 13.26 19.81 -8.32
C TYR A 186 13.46 21.18 -7.68
N LYS A 187 13.19 22.23 -8.46
CA LYS A 187 13.20 23.62 -8.00
C LYS A 187 11.78 24.10 -7.75
N PHE A 188 11.54 24.66 -6.58
CA PHE A 188 10.22 25.14 -6.18
C PHE A 188 10.33 26.22 -5.09
N ARG A 189 9.25 26.96 -4.91
CA ARG A 189 9.05 27.91 -3.81
C ARG A 189 8.19 27.26 -2.73
N ARG A 190 8.59 27.41 -1.47
CA ARG A 190 7.79 27.02 -0.30
C ARG A 190 6.80 28.10 0.09
N GLU A 191 5.83 27.80 0.95
CA GLU A 191 4.85 28.78 1.47
C GLU A 191 5.53 30.07 1.96
N SER A 192 6.62 29.94 2.72
CA SER A 192 7.38 31.08 3.28
C SER A 192 8.08 31.97 2.23
N GLN A 193 8.12 31.56 0.96
CA GLN A 193 8.75 32.28 -0.15
C GLN A 193 7.72 32.88 -1.12
N GLN A 194 6.43 32.82 -0.76
CA GLN A 194 5.30 33.26 -1.58
C GLN A 194 4.60 34.50 -0.98
N GLU A 195 5.35 35.36 -0.30
CA GLU A 195 4.81 36.58 0.28
C GLU A 195 4.22 37.51 -0.81
N GLY A 196 3.01 38.02 -0.56
CA GLY A 196 2.27 38.88 -1.50
C GLY A 196 1.46 38.11 -2.56
N GLU A 197 1.57 36.79 -2.63
CA GLU A 197 0.78 35.97 -3.55
C GLU A 197 -0.65 35.77 -3.03
N ALA A 198 -1.63 35.74 -3.93
CA ALA A 198 -3.05 35.60 -3.55
C ALA A 198 -3.37 34.24 -2.91
N VAL A 199 -2.58 33.22 -3.26
CA VAL A 199 -2.66 31.85 -2.75
C VAL A 199 -1.27 31.26 -2.61
N THR A 200 -1.04 30.52 -1.51
CA THR A 200 0.27 30.01 -1.12
C THR A 200 0.20 28.52 -0.79
N PRO A 201 0.15 27.63 -1.81
CA PRO A 201 0.31 26.19 -1.56
C PRO A 201 1.68 25.90 -0.93
N ASP A 202 1.80 24.77 -0.21
CA ASP A 202 3.04 24.39 0.48
C ASP A 202 4.26 24.37 -0.46
N ILE A 203 4.05 23.90 -1.69
CA ILE A 203 5.03 23.86 -2.77
C ILE A 203 4.42 24.48 -4.02
N ARG A 204 5.13 25.43 -4.62
CA ARG A 204 4.78 26.06 -5.90
C ARG A 204 5.94 25.95 -6.87
N PHE A 205 5.67 25.50 -8.09
CA PHE A 205 6.64 25.45 -9.17
C PHE A 205 6.51 26.68 -10.06
N ASP A 206 7.63 27.17 -10.57
CA ASP A 206 7.63 28.26 -11.56
C ASP A 206 7.30 27.73 -12.97
N GLU A 207 7.64 26.46 -13.24
CA GLU A 207 7.22 25.68 -14.40
C GLU A 207 6.61 24.36 -13.93
N PRO A 208 5.52 23.86 -14.54
CA PRO A 208 4.82 22.70 -14.04
C PRO A 208 5.65 21.44 -14.24
N ILE A 209 5.52 20.50 -13.30
CA ILE A 209 6.19 19.20 -13.35
C ILE A 209 5.17 18.09 -13.63
N SER A 210 5.61 16.99 -14.23
CA SER A 210 4.78 15.79 -14.35
C SER A 210 4.97 14.91 -13.10
N VAL A 211 3.90 14.71 -12.34
CA VAL A 211 3.87 13.80 -11.20
C VAL A 211 2.98 12.63 -11.55
N LEU A 212 3.58 11.45 -11.76
CA LEU A 212 2.85 10.23 -12.16
C LEU A 212 1.96 10.44 -13.40
N GLY A 213 2.43 11.23 -14.37
CA GLY A 213 1.71 11.56 -15.60
C GLY A 213 0.79 12.79 -15.50
N GLU A 214 0.60 13.36 -14.30
CA GLU A 214 -0.27 14.52 -14.08
C GLU A 214 0.54 15.82 -13.99
N LEU A 215 0.14 16.82 -14.77
CA LEU A 215 0.79 18.13 -14.80
C LEU A 215 0.46 18.94 -13.54
N CYS A 216 1.47 19.31 -12.76
CA CYS A 216 1.31 19.98 -11.47
C CYS A 216 2.11 21.29 -11.39
N TRP A 217 1.41 22.41 -11.16
CA TRP A 217 1.99 23.72 -10.83
C TRP A 217 2.21 23.93 -9.33
N TRP A 218 1.52 23.15 -8.51
CA TRP A 218 1.60 23.23 -7.06
C TRP A 218 1.35 21.86 -6.43
N LEU A 219 1.91 21.66 -5.24
CA LEU A 219 1.60 20.55 -4.36
C LEU A 219 1.19 21.09 -2.98
N GLU A 220 0.15 20.50 -2.41
CA GLU A 220 -0.22 20.68 -1.01
C GLU A 220 0.02 19.36 -0.27
N PHE A 221 0.76 19.40 0.85
CA PHE A 221 1.12 18.22 1.61
C PHE A 221 0.28 18.06 2.87
N LYS A 222 -0.26 16.87 3.09
CA LYS A 222 -1.06 16.52 4.28
C LYS A 222 -0.45 15.32 5.00
N ASN A 223 0.03 15.55 6.23
CA ASN A 223 0.63 14.54 7.10
C ASN A 223 -0.40 13.56 7.75
N TYR A 224 -1.47 13.20 7.06
CA TYR A 224 -2.52 12.33 7.60
C TYR A 224 -3.23 11.57 6.48
N PHE A 225 -4.10 10.62 6.82
CA PHE A 225 -4.93 9.90 5.85
C PHE A 225 -6.17 10.73 5.45
N GLY A 226 -6.31 11.05 4.16
CA GLY A 226 -7.42 11.87 3.65
C GLY A 226 -8.70 11.05 3.46
N PHE A 227 -9.82 11.41 4.07
CA PHE A 227 -11.08 10.66 3.87
C PHE A 227 -12.32 11.55 4.01
N ARG A 228 -13.43 11.17 3.36
CA ARG A 228 -14.59 12.07 3.13
C ARG A 228 -15.28 12.49 4.42
N LYS A 229 -15.40 11.57 5.38
CA LYS A 229 -16.07 11.82 6.67
C LYS A 229 -15.15 12.44 7.72
N ASN A 230 -13.91 12.81 7.37
CA ASN A 230 -13.00 13.47 8.30
C ASN A 230 -13.62 14.79 8.76
N PRO A 231 -14.02 14.89 10.04
CA PRO A 231 -14.81 16.03 10.49
C PRO A 231 -13.92 17.29 10.50
N PHE A 232 -14.52 18.43 10.15
CA PHE A 232 -13.95 19.79 10.19
C PHE A 232 -12.89 20.16 9.14
N VAL A 233 -12.15 19.19 8.60
CA VAL A 233 -10.99 19.47 7.73
C VAL A 233 -11.38 19.51 6.25
N ALA A 234 -12.22 18.56 5.80
CA ALA A 234 -12.48 18.35 4.37
C ALA A 234 -13.12 19.56 3.65
N ALA A 235 -13.96 20.35 4.33
CA ALA A 235 -14.64 21.48 3.69
C ALA A 235 -13.73 22.71 3.48
N LYS A 236 -12.84 22.98 4.45
CA LYS A 236 -11.86 24.08 4.35
C LYS A 236 -10.84 23.76 3.25
N ASP A 237 -10.30 22.56 3.30
CA ASP A 237 -9.30 22.05 2.35
C ASP A 237 -9.83 22.09 0.92
N LYS A 238 -11.06 21.59 0.66
CA LYS A 238 -11.66 21.65 -0.69
C LYS A 238 -11.81 23.08 -1.24
N ARG A 239 -12.16 24.05 -0.38
CA ARG A 239 -12.23 25.47 -0.80
C ARG A 239 -10.85 26.02 -1.15
N GLN A 240 -9.84 25.67 -0.36
CA GLN A 240 -8.46 26.05 -0.59
C GLN A 240 -7.94 25.47 -1.93
N PHE A 241 -8.08 24.17 -2.15
CA PHE A 241 -7.61 23.50 -3.38
C PHE A 241 -8.30 24.02 -4.63
N LYS A 242 -9.61 24.31 -4.53
CA LYS A 242 -10.35 24.94 -5.64
C LYS A 242 -9.76 26.31 -6.01
N LYS A 243 -9.36 27.12 -5.02
CA LYS A 243 -8.71 28.41 -5.29
C LYS A 243 -7.37 28.23 -5.99
N TYR A 244 -6.55 27.29 -5.53
CA TYR A 244 -5.26 27.00 -6.17
C TYR A 244 -5.43 26.56 -7.62
N ALA A 245 -6.34 25.61 -7.88
CA ALA A 245 -6.65 25.13 -9.23
C ALA A 245 -7.13 26.26 -10.16
N THR A 246 -7.90 27.21 -9.61
CA THR A 246 -8.46 28.32 -10.40
C THR A 246 -7.44 29.44 -10.65
N GLN A 247 -6.57 29.73 -9.69
CA GLN A 247 -5.68 30.90 -9.74
C GLN A 247 -4.27 30.57 -10.24
N ILE A 248 -3.78 29.35 -9.99
CA ILE A 248 -2.44 28.93 -10.38
C ILE A 248 -2.52 28.02 -11.61
N GLY A 249 -3.36 26.99 -11.55
CA GLY A 249 -3.43 25.94 -12.56
C GLY A 249 -3.55 24.56 -11.93
N PRO A 250 -3.48 23.47 -12.72
CA PRO A 250 -3.61 22.12 -12.19
C PRO A 250 -2.52 21.81 -11.15
N GLY A 251 -2.84 20.99 -10.17
CA GLY A 251 -1.92 20.60 -9.10
C GLY A 251 -2.40 19.40 -8.32
N ALA A 252 -1.69 19.06 -7.25
CA ALA A 252 -1.97 17.86 -6.49
C ALA A 252 -1.99 18.07 -4.97
N VAL A 253 -2.77 17.23 -4.30
CA VAL A 253 -2.72 17.07 -2.85
C VAL A 253 -2.04 15.75 -2.52
N VAL A 254 -0.96 15.81 -1.76
CA VAL A 254 -0.13 14.67 -1.39
C VAL A 254 -0.42 14.29 0.06
N TYR A 255 -1.01 13.12 0.28
CA TYR A 255 -1.29 12.60 1.61
C TYR A 255 -0.20 11.61 2.04
N LYS A 256 0.40 11.81 3.21
CA LYS A 256 1.44 10.90 3.75
C LYS A 256 1.00 9.44 3.81
N LEU A 257 -0.20 9.22 4.34
CA LEU A 257 -0.75 7.88 4.57
C LEU A 257 -1.69 7.40 3.45
N GLY A 258 -1.87 8.21 2.41
CA GLY A 258 -2.85 7.99 1.35
C GLY A 258 -4.26 8.53 1.65
N PHE A 259 -5.25 8.09 0.89
CA PHE A 259 -6.57 8.70 0.86
C PHE A 259 -7.73 7.72 0.53
N GLU A 260 -8.96 8.05 0.93
CA GLU A 260 -10.20 7.42 0.48
C GLU A 260 -10.44 7.75 -1.00
N THR A 261 -10.81 6.77 -1.81
CA THR A 261 -11.16 6.97 -3.23
C THR A 261 -12.16 8.12 -3.40
N SER A 262 -11.90 9.00 -4.35
CA SER A 262 -12.75 10.17 -4.65
C SER A 262 -12.94 11.10 -3.44
N HIS A 263 -11.96 11.18 -2.52
CA HIS A 263 -11.98 12.10 -1.38
C HIS A 263 -12.00 13.57 -1.82
N VAL A 264 -11.06 13.93 -2.70
CA VAL A 264 -11.00 15.21 -3.42
C VAL A 264 -11.50 14.97 -4.83
N ASP A 265 -12.53 15.71 -5.22
CA ASP A 265 -13.15 15.64 -6.55
C ASP A 265 -13.31 17.08 -7.02
N ILE A 266 -12.21 17.62 -7.53
CA ILE A 266 -12.10 19.01 -7.99
C ILE A 266 -11.35 18.97 -9.31
N LYS A 267 -11.95 19.55 -10.36
CA LYS A 267 -11.33 19.63 -11.68
C LYS A 267 -9.95 20.30 -11.59
N GLY A 268 -8.93 19.64 -12.13
CA GLY A 268 -7.54 20.11 -12.08
C GLY A 268 -6.83 19.85 -10.75
N VAL A 269 -7.43 19.10 -9.83
CA VAL A 269 -6.76 18.68 -8.58
C VAL A 269 -6.72 17.16 -8.52
N VAL A 270 -5.53 16.60 -8.52
CA VAL A 270 -5.30 15.16 -8.33
C VAL A 270 -4.84 14.87 -6.90
N THR A 271 -5.00 13.63 -6.46
CA THR A 271 -4.56 13.20 -5.12
C THR A 271 -3.57 12.07 -5.21
N PHE A 272 -2.49 12.16 -4.46
CA PHE A 272 -1.47 11.12 -4.39
C PHE A 272 -1.17 10.73 -2.95
N ARG A 273 -0.56 9.55 -2.80
CA ARG A 273 0.14 9.18 -1.58
C ARG A 273 1.62 9.53 -1.73
N GLU A 274 2.22 10.03 -0.65
CA GLU A 274 3.61 10.51 -0.62
C GLU A 274 4.59 9.47 -1.21
N LYS A 275 4.41 8.20 -0.85
CA LYS A 275 5.26 7.09 -1.32
C LYS A 275 5.35 7.03 -2.85
N GLU A 276 4.21 7.05 -3.53
CA GLU A 276 4.14 6.93 -4.99
C GLU A 276 4.65 8.18 -5.69
N VAL A 277 4.42 9.38 -5.12
CA VAL A 277 5.01 10.62 -5.66
C VAL A 277 6.53 10.52 -5.65
N LEU A 278 7.12 10.20 -4.49
CA LEU A 278 8.58 10.14 -4.37
C LEU A 278 9.18 9.01 -5.21
N GLN A 279 8.50 7.87 -5.34
CA GLN A 279 8.93 6.78 -6.20
C GLN A 279 8.85 7.15 -7.69
N GLY A 280 7.72 7.71 -8.14
CA GLY A 280 7.53 8.12 -9.53
C GLY A 280 8.52 9.20 -9.97
N LEU A 281 8.75 10.21 -9.12
CA LEU A 281 9.70 11.28 -9.42
C LEU A 281 11.15 10.80 -9.46
N ARG A 282 11.51 9.74 -8.71
CA ARG A 282 12.82 9.07 -8.78
C ARG A 282 13.02 8.35 -10.10
N SER A 283 12.01 7.64 -10.58
CA SER A 283 12.09 6.86 -11.82
C SER A 283 12.25 7.71 -13.08
N HIS A 284 11.87 9.00 -13.05
CA HIS A 284 12.13 9.93 -14.16
C HIS A 284 13.57 10.49 -14.20
N HIS A 285 14.38 10.24 -13.16
CA HIS A 285 15.76 10.73 -13.04
C HIS A 285 16.82 9.62 -13.23
N LEU A 286 16.39 8.39 -13.53
CA LEU A 286 17.22 7.25 -13.90
C LEU A 286 17.07 6.98 -15.41
#